data_AF-A0A923PXW7-F1
#
_entry.id   AF-A0A923PXW7-F1
#
_cell.length_a   1.000
_cell.length_b   1.000
_cell.length_c   1.000
_cell.angle_alpha   90.00
_cell.angle_beta   90.00
_cell.angle_gamma   90.00
#
_symmetry.space_group_name_H-M   'P 1'
#
loop_
_entity.id
_entity.type
_entity.pdbx_description
1 polymer ?
#
loop_
_entity_poly.entity_id
_entity_poly.type
_entity_poly.pdbx_seq_one_letter_code
_entity_poly.pdbx_strand_id
1 'polypeptide(L)' 'TDMNFVMTDKGQFVEVQGTAEHTPFTREQLFQMMDVATKGCNELFRAQEEIVGPIFKRS' A
#
# COMPACT_ATOMS: atom_id res chain seq x y z
N THR A 1 10.08 -8.60 10.80
CA THR A 1 8.74 -8.87 10.26
C THR A 1 8.59 -7.97 9.09
N ASP A 2 8.41 -8.58 7.93
CA ASP A 2 8.34 -7.86 6.67
C ASP A 2 6.95 -8.05 6.08
N MET A 3 6.42 -6.95 5.54
CA MET A 3 5.11 -6.92 4.91
C MET A 3 5.21 -6.17 3.57
N ASN A 4 4.60 -6.75 2.54
CA ASN A 4 4.43 -6.12 1.24
C ASN A 4 2.94 -5.92 0.98
N PHE A 5 2.58 -4.75 0.45
CA PHE A 5 1.21 -4.38 0.14
C PHE A 5 1.13 -3.87 -1.30
N VAL A 6 0.17 -4.41 -2.06
CA VAL A 6 -0.20 -3.89 -3.37
C VAL A 6 -1.65 -3.43 -3.30
N MET A 7 -1.89 -2.18 -3.67
CA MET A 7 -3.19 -1.54 -3.55
C MET A 7 -3.59 -0.86 -4.86
N THR A 8 -4.88 -0.63 -5.04
CA THR A 8 -5.40 0.29 -6.05
C THR A 8 -5.52 1.71 -5.49
N ASP A 9 -5.58 2.69 -6.38
CA ASP A 9 -5.85 4.10 -6.06
C ASP A 9 -7.22 4.33 -5.39
N LYS A 10 -8.14 3.37 -5.53
CA LYS A 10 -9.46 3.35 -4.86
C LYS A 10 -9.42 2.77 -3.45
N GLY A 11 -8.22 2.48 -2.92
CA GLY A 11 -8.03 1.93 -1.57
C GLY A 11 -8.39 0.45 -1.44
N GLN A 12 -8.41 -0.31 -2.55
CA GLN A 12 -8.66 -1.75 -2.51
C GLN A 12 -7.33 -2.51 -2.47
N PHE A 13 -7.25 -3.57 -1.66
CA PHE A 13 -6.08 -4.43 -1.63
C PHE A 13 -6.09 -5.41 -2.80
N VAL A 14 -4.98 -5.45 -3.53
CA VAL A 14 -4.70 -6.44 -4.58
C VAL A 14 -3.90 -7.60 -3.99
N GLU A 15 -2.91 -7.30 -3.18
CA GLU A 15 -2.07 -8.29 -2.51
C GLU A 15 -1.67 -7.80 -1.11
N VAL A 16 -1.68 -8.73 -0.15
CA VAL A 16 -1.10 -8.56 1.17
C VAL A 16 -0.24 -9.78 1.44
N GLN A 17 1.06 -9.57 1.55
CA GLN A 17 2.02 -10.63 1.86
C GLN A 17 2.77 -10.26 3.13
N GLY A 18 2.84 -11.18 4.07
CA GLY A 18 3.53 -10.99 5.34
C GLY A 18 4.40 -12.18 5.70
N THR A 19 5.62 -11.92 6.13
CA THR A 19 6.53 -12.93 6.68
C THR A 19 6.90 -12.58 8.11
N ALA A 20 6.50 -13.44 9.04
CA ALA A 20 6.97 -13.38 10.42
C ALA A 20 8.36 -14.04 10.49
N GLU A 21 9.42 -13.23 10.42
CA GLU A 21 10.81 -13.74 10.41
C GLU A 21 11.28 -14.30 11.76
N HIS A 22 10.75 -13.77 12.87
CA HIS A 22 11.17 -14.18 14.23
C HIS A 22 9.99 -14.46 15.15
N THR A 23 8.96 -13.62 15.11
CA THR A 23 7.78 -13.76 15.97
C THR A 23 6.52 -13.58 15.14
N PRO A 24 5.53 -14.48 15.28
CA PRO A 24 4.22 -14.29 14.66
C PRO A 24 3.63 -12.95 15.08
N PHE A 25 3.01 -12.24 14.14
CA PHE A 25 2.30 -10.99 14.44
C PHE A 25 0.86 -11.29 14.85
N THR A 26 0.30 -10.44 15.72
CA THR A 26 -1.12 -10.51 16.07
C THR A 26 -1.98 -9.91 14.96
N ARG A 27 -3.29 -10.15 15.04
CA ARG A 27 -4.26 -9.54 14.14
C ARG A 27 -4.24 -8.01 14.24
N GLU A 28 -4.08 -7.46 15.44
CA GLU A 28 -4.01 -6.02 15.69
C GLU A 28 -2.76 -5.41 15.03
N GLN A 29 -1.61 -6.09 15.15
CA GLN A 29 -0.37 -5.65 14.50
C GLN A 29 -0.50 -5.67 12.97
N LEU A 30 -1.14 -6.70 12.41
CA LEU A 30 -1.43 -6.76 10.97
C LEU A 30 -2.25 -5.54 10.53
N PHE A 31 -3.33 -5.20 11.26
CA PHE A 31 -4.14 -4.03 10.91
C PHE A 31 -3.38 -2.70 11.04
N GLN A 32 -2.56 -2.55 12.08
CA GLN A 32 -1.70 -1.36 12.21
C GLN A 32 -0.76 -1.21 11.01
N MET A 33 -0.18 -2.32 10.53
CA MET A 33 0.65 -2.30 9.32
C MET A 33 -0.16 -1.98 8.07
N MET A 34 -1.41 -2.48 7.96
CA MET A 34 -2.33 -2.14 6.86
C MET A 34 -2.70 -0.65 6.84
N ASP A 35 -2.90 -0.03 8.00
CA ASP A 35 -3.20 1.40 8.12
C ASP A 35 -2.02 2.25 7.63
N VAL A 36 -0.80 1.89 8.05
CA VAL A 36 0.44 2.54 7.61
C VAL A 36 0.63 2.39 6.10
N ALA A 37 0.43 1.18 5.57
CA ALA A 37 0.53 0.89 4.15
C ALA A 37 -0.48 1.70 3.33
N THR A 38 -1.74 1.75 3.78
CA THR A 38 -2.81 2.52 3.13
C THR A 38 -2.45 4.00 3.04
N LYS A 39 -1.92 4.57 4.13
CA LYS A 39 -1.46 5.97 4.14
C LYS A 39 -0.31 6.17 3.14
N GLY A 40 0.71 5.32 3.18
CA GLY A 40 1.86 5.42 2.28
C GLY A 40 1.49 5.26 0.81
N CYS A 41 0.63 4.30 0.47
CA CYS A 41 0.13 4.12 -0.89
C CYS A 41 -0.65 5.35 -1.38
N ASN A 42 -1.49 5.97 -0.53
CA ASN A 42 -2.19 7.21 -0.89
C ASN A 42 -1.24 8.37 -1.19
N GLU A 43 -0.15 8.49 -0.44
CA GLU A 43 0.90 9.49 -0.70
C GLU A 43 1.62 9.20 -2.02
N LEU A 44 1.95 7.93 -2.30
CA LEU A 44 2.56 7.51 -3.55
C LEU A 44 1.63 7.72 -4.76
N PHE A 45 0.34 7.42 -4.65
CA PHE A 45 -0.62 7.66 -5.74
C PHE A 45 -0.73 9.14 -6.08
N ARG A 46 -0.72 10.03 -5.07
CA ARG A 46 -0.69 11.48 -5.31
C ARG A 46 0.56 11.91 -6.07
N ALA A 47 1.73 11.46 -5.62
CA ALA A 47 2.99 11.78 -6.30
C ALA A 47 3.04 11.20 -7.72
N GLN A 48 2.50 10.00 -7.93
CA GLN A 48 2.36 9.41 -9.26
C GLN A 48 1.43 10.24 -10.14
N GLU A 49 0.23 10.60 -9.68
CA GLU A 49 -0.71 11.41 -10.45
C GLU A 49 -0.11 12.77 -10.86
N GLU A 50 0.67 13.41 -9.99
CA GLU A 50 1.36 14.68 -10.30
C GLU A 50 2.34 14.55 -11.48
N ILE A 51 3.03 13.40 -11.60
CA ILE A 51 4.09 13.20 -12.59
C ILE A 51 3.55 12.52 -13.85
N VAL A 52 2.79 11.43 -13.67
CA VAL A 52 2.33 10.58 -14.77
C VAL A 52 0.91 10.91 -15.25
N GLY A 53 0.07 11.52 -14.41
CA GLY A 53 -1.30 11.93 -14.78
C GLY A 53 -1.33 12.80 -16.05
N PRO A 54 -0.47 13.83 -16.19
CA PRO A 54 -0.37 14.61 -17.43
C PRO A 54 0.05 13.81 -18.67
N ILE A 55 0.83 12.72 -18.49
CA ILE A 55 1.29 11.85 -19.59
C ILE A 55 0.17 10.95 -20.10
N PHE A 56 -0.65 10.44 -19.17
CA PHE A 56 -1.74 9.51 -19.48
C PHE A 56 -3.07 10.18 -19.79
N LYS A 57 -3.20 11.50 -19.57
CA LYS A 57 -4.23 12.33 -20.20
C LYS A 57 -3.98 12.41 -21.71
N ARG A 58 -4.24 11.31 -22.40
CA ARG A 58 -4.48 11.32 -23.85
C ARG A 58 -5.76 12.11 -24.10
N SER A 59 -5.65 13.06 -25.02
CA SER A 59 -6.75 13.76 -25.71
C SER A 59 -7.94 12.87 -26.01
#